data_AF-A0A813A6T2-F1
#
_entry.id   AF-A0A813A6T2-F1
#
_cell.length_a   1.000
_cell.length_b   1.000
_cell.length_c   1.000
_cell.angle_alpha   90.00
_cell.angle_beta   90.00
_cell.angle_gamma   90.00
#
_symmetry.space_group_name_H-M   'P 1'
#
loop_
_entity.id
_entity.type
_entity.pdbx_description
1 polymer ?
#
loop_
_entity_poly.entity_id
_entity_poly.type
_entity_poly.pdbx_seq_one_letter_code
_entity_poly.pdbx_strand_id
1 'polypeptide(L)'
;MLAMADYAKLNFGGLLPSGNESSHGVDMPKSMSVLLGADYGKLLVNRENPQFDHCFYSEEEIFLDAAKSPPWSNGQSVLFATCRTGPWYADVLLTDEFRKKLRESSPLMRQKVPHFEGALKEGGKITVAMHVRRGDLETGSWRAVPDETNYRIIDRIKSAFDNVDFHVYSSTEGKHTESEFDGYRNRGVSVHLDGEVDEDWAHMAQARDSGVEFFGLVFRVLGFGHQFRDFGVDCA
;
A
#
# COMPACT_ATOMS: atom_id res chain seq x y z
N MET A 1 -5.91 -8.85 -0.81
CA MET A 1 -6.63 -9.71 -1.77
C MET A 1 -5.69 -10.47 -2.73
N LEU A 2 -4.96 -9.80 -3.64
CA LEU A 2 -4.05 -10.50 -4.58
C LEU A 2 -3.02 -11.39 -3.89
N ALA A 3 -2.33 -10.87 -2.86
CA ALA A 3 -1.38 -11.64 -2.07
C ALA A 3 -2.02 -12.84 -1.35
N MET A 4 -3.29 -12.71 -0.94
CA MET A 4 -4.04 -13.79 -0.30
C MET A 4 -4.39 -14.91 -1.28
N ALA A 5 -4.77 -14.55 -2.51
CA ALA A 5 -5.02 -15.54 -3.57
C ALA A 5 -3.73 -16.30 -3.93
N ASP A 6 -2.60 -15.61 -4.08
CA ASP A 6 -1.29 -16.24 -4.35
C ASP A 6 -0.85 -17.15 -3.19
N TYR A 7 -1.06 -16.72 -1.94
CA TYR A 7 -0.79 -17.51 -0.74
C TYR A 7 -1.64 -18.79 -0.71
N ALA A 8 -2.95 -18.67 -0.92
CA ALA A 8 -3.91 -19.77 -0.92
C ALA A 8 -3.89 -20.63 -2.19
N LYS A 9 -3.02 -20.33 -3.17
CA LYS A 9 -2.95 -21.01 -4.47
C LYS A 9 -4.29 -20.97 -5.24
N LEU A 10 -5.01 -19.87 -5.10
CA LEU A 10 -6.25 -19.58 -5.82
C LEU A 10 -5.96 -18.68 -7.02
N ASN A 11 -6.76 -18.83 -8.07
CA ASN A 11 -6.79 -17.83 -9.15
C ASN A 11 -7.43 -16.54 -8.62
N PHE A 12 -6.92 -15.39 -9.03
CA PHE A 12 -7.54 -14.11 -8.70
C PHE A 12 -8.68 -13.79 -9.68
N GLY A 13 -9.91 -13.84 -9.18
CA GLY A 13 -11.13 -13.63 -9.98
C GLY A 13 -11.51 -12.16 -10.21
N GLY A 14 -10.89 -11.23 -9.50
CA GLY A 14 -11.19 -9.78 -9.57
C GLY A 14 -11.65 -9.18 -8.25
N LEU A 15 -12.11 -7.93 -8.30
CA LEU A 15 -12.62 -7.14 -7.19
C LEU A 15 -14.07 -6.77 -7.46
N LEU A 16 -14.93 -6.94 -6.46
CA LEU A 16 -16.28 -6.40 -6.51
C LEU A 16 -16.22 -4.94 -6.06
N PRO A 17 -16.66 -3.97 -6.89
CA PRO A 17 -16.65 -2.56 -6.50
C PRO A 17 -17.61 -2.31 -5.33
N SER A 18 -17.20 -1.43 -4.42
CA SER A 18 -18.08 -0.99 -3.33
C SER A 18 -18.88 0.22 -3.78
N GLY A 19 -20.17 0.30 -3.43
CA GLY A 19 -21.03 1.41 -3.85
C GLY A 19 -20.70 2.79 -3.25
N ASN A 20 -19.73 2.87 -2.32
CA ASN A 20 -19.28 4.10 -1.68
C ASN A 20 -17.77 4.25 -1.81
N GLU A 21 -17.31 4.72 -2.97
CA GLU A 21 -15.92 5.14 -3.16
C GLU A 21 -15.84 6.65 -2.92
N SER A 22 -15.35 7.06 -1.75
CA SER A 22 -14.85 8.42 -1.54
C SER A 22 -13.36 8.42 -1.86
N SER A 23 -12.96 8.96 -3.01
CA SER A 23 -11.56 9.18 -3.32
C SER A 23 -11.07 10.49 -2.69
N HIS A 24 -9.97 10.40 -1.94
CA HIS A 24 -9.28 11.56 -1.37
C HIS A 24 -8.38 12.19 -2.43
N GLY A 25 -8.94 12.90 -3.42
CA GLY A 25 -8.18 13.64 -4.44
C GLY A 25 -7.27 12.81 -5.37
N VAL A 26 -7.18 11.50 -5.17
CA VAL A 26 -6.33 10.57 -5.92
C VAL A 26 -7.18 9.75 -6.89
N ASP A 27 -6.75 9.69 -8.14
CA ASP A 27 -7.28 8.73 -9.12
C ASP A 27 -6.74 7.34 -8.78
N MET A 28 -7.51 6.62 -7.94
CA MET A 28 -7.17 5.28 -7.50
C MET A 28 -7.09 4.29 -8.66
N PRO A 29 -8.03 4.25 -9.63
CA PRO A 29 -7.89 3.40 -10.81
C PRO A 29 -6.58 3.62 -11.58
N LYS A 30 -6.19 4.87 -11.85
CA LYS A 30 -4.92 5.20 -12.50
C LYS A 30 -3.74 4.70 -11.66
N SER A 31 -3.68 5.07 -10.38
CA SER A 31 -2.56 4.77 -9.50
C SER A 31 -2.39 3.26 -9.28
N MET A 32 -3.48 2.52 -9.07
CA MET A 32 -3.47 1.07 -8.97
C MET A 32 -3.04 0.39 -10.27
N SER A 33 -3.39 0.97 -11.41
CA SER A 33 -2.93 0.42 -12.70
C SER A 33 -1.41 0.53 -12.84
N VAL A 34 -0.83 1.64 -12.38
CA VAL A 34 0.63 1.83 -12.32
C VAL A 34 1.27 0.87 -11.31
N LEU A 35 0.69 0.69 -10.12
CA LEU A 35 1.23 -0.24 -9.12
C LEU A 35 1.25 -1.68 -9.65
N LEU A 36 0.14 -2.14 -10.23
CA LEU A 36 -0.02 -3.54 -10.65
C LEU A 36 0.66 -3.84 -12.00
N GLY A 37 0.86 -2.83 -12.85
CA GLY A 37 1.29 -3.02 -14.23
C GLY A 37 0.21 -3.60 -15.13
N ALA A 38 -1.05 -3.47 -14.72
CA ALA A 38 -2.22 -3.96 -15.43
C ALA A 38 -3.36 -2.95 -15.30
N ASP A 39 -4.28 -2.96 -16.24
CA ASP A 39 -5.47 -2.11 -16.19
C ASP A 39 -6.36 -2.51 -14.99
N TYR A 40 -6.40 -1.66 -13.96
CA TYR A 40 -7.18 -1.89 -12.74
C TYR A 40 -8.67 -2.01 -13.04
N GLY A 41 -9.18 -1.30 -14.05
CA GLY A 41 -10.58 -1.39 -14.45
C GLY A 41 -10.98 -2.79 -14.93
N LYS A 42 -10.04 -3.55 -15.49
CA LYS A 42 -10.28 -4.96 -15.89
C LYS A 42 -10.31 -5.92 -14.70
N LEU A 43 -9.85 -5.50 -13.53
CA LEU A 43 -9.96 -6.28 -12.31
C LEU A 43 -11.31 -6.08 -11.64
N LEU A 44 -12.03 -5.00 -11.95
CA LEU A 44 -13.36 -4.75 -11.42
C LEU A 44 -14.39 -5.66 -12.09
N VAL A 45 -15.10 -6.43 -11.28
CA VAL A 45 -16.12 -7.37 -11.74
C VAL A 45 -17.49 -6.82 -11.39
N ASN A 46 -18.18 -6.33 -12.40
CA ASN A 46 -19.59 -5.93 -12.30
C ASN A 46 -20.47 -7.15 -12.59
N ARG A 47 -21.12 -7.67 -11.56
CA ARG A 47 -22.14 -8.72 -11.69
C ARG A 47 -23.35 -8.35 -10.87
N GLU A 48 -24.53 -8.46 -11.48
CA GLU A 48 -25.79 -8.43 -10.76
C GLU A 48 -25.93 -9.77 -10.02
N ASN A 49 -26.09 -9.72 -8.69
CA ASN A 49 -26.27 -10.88 -7.78
C ASN A 49 -25.21 -11.98 -7.94
N PRO A 50 -23.92 -11.70 -7.70
CA PRO A 50 -22.87 -12.71 -7.82
C PRO A 50 -23.10 -13.85 -6.81
N GLN A 51 -22.90 -15.09 -7.29
CA GLN A 51 -23.03 -16.31 -6.49
C GLN A 51 -21.64 -16.89 -6.23
N PHE A 52 -21.39 -17.37 -5.01
CA PHE A 52 -20.12 -17.96 -4.61
C PHE A 52 -20.33 -19.27 -3.86
N ASP A 53 -19.41 -20.23 -4.08
CA ASP A 53 -19.40 -21.52 -3.39
C ASP A 53 -18.94 -21.39 -1.94
N HIS A 54 -18.05 -20.43 -1.66
CA HIS A 54 -17.56 -20.15 -0.32
C HIS A 54 -17.48 -18.65 -0.09
N CYS A 55 -17.92 -18.19 1.08
CA CYS A 55 -17.88 -16.79 1.46
C CYS A 55 -17.19 -16.61 2.81
N PHE A 56 -16.20 -15.74 2.85
CA PHE A 56 -15.47 -15.38 4.05
C PHE A 56 -15.74 -13.91 4.39
N TYR A 57 -16.68 -13.70 5.32
CA TYR A 57 -17.09 -12.38 5.82
C TYR A 57 -16.43 -12.04 7.16
N SER A 58 -15.11 -12.18 7.28
CA SER A 58 -14.44 -12.13 8.58
C SER A 58 -12.98 -11.70 8.51
N GLU A 59 -12.29 -11.73 9.64
CA GLU A 59 -10.89 -11.37 9.76
C GLU A 59 -10.00 -12.26 8.88
N GLU A 60 -8.91 -11.70 8.36
CA GLU A 60 -7.98 -12.40 7.46
C GLU A 60 -7.50 -13.75 8.01
N GLU A 61 -7.39 -13.89 9.32
CA GLU A 61 -6.96 -15.12 10.01
C GLU A 61 -7.81 -16.35 9.65
N ILE A 62 -9.14 -16.20 9.60
CA ILE A 62 -10.04 -17.33 9.34
C ILE A 62 -9.83 -17.86 7.93
N PHE A 63 -9.63 -16.96 6.96
CA PHE A 63 -9.28 -17.34 5.61
C PHE A 63 -7.90 -18.01 5.55
N LEU A 64 -6.91 -17.43 6.24
CA LEU A 64 -5.55 -17.97 6.25
C LEU A 64 -5.47 -19.35 6.90
N ASP A 65 -6.28 -19.61 7.92
CA ASP A 65 -6.35 -20.93 8.54
C ASP A 65 -7.02 -21.94 7.63
N ALA A 66 -8.13 -21.57 6.98
CA ALA A 66 -8.77 -22.40 5.96
C ALA A 66 -7.80 -22.72 4.80
N ALA A 67 -6.89 -21.79 4.45
CA ALA A 67 -5.89 -22.00 3.41
C ALA A 67 -4.82 -23.05 3.75
N LYS A 68 -4.59 -23.36 5.03
CA LYS A 68 -3.64 -24.43 5.43
C LYS A 68 -4.19 -25.82 5.14
N SER A 69 -5.52 -25.98 5.17
CA SER A 69 -6.22 -27.21 4.80
C SER A 69 -7.34 -26.86 3.81
N PRO A 70 -6.99 -26.56 2.54
CA PRO A 70 -7.90 -26.00 1.55
C PRO A 70 -9.23 -26.75 1.45
N PRO A 71 -10.37 -26.11 1.79
CA PRO A 71 -11.69 -26.70 1.56
C PRO A 71 -12.12 -26.62 0.08
N TRP A 72 -11.34 -25.96 -0.78
CA TRP A 72 -11.73 -25.68 -2.16
C TRP A 72 -11.29 -26.73 -3.17
N SER A 73 -12.12 -26.89 -4.21
CA SER A 73 -11.92 -27.73 -5.39
C SER A 73 -11.82 -26.89 -6.66
N ASN A 74 -11.27 -27.48 -7.73
CA ASN A 74 -11.17 -26.80 -9.03
C ASN A 74 -12.53 -26.32 -9.53
N GLY A 75 -12.58 -25.06 -9.98
CA GLY A 75 -13.79 -24.44 -10.53
C GLY A 75 -14.69 -23.73 -9.52
N GLN A 76 -14.38 -23.80 -8.22
CA GLN A 76 -15.14 -23.08 -7.20
C GLN A 76 -14.81 -21.58 -7.20
N SER A 77 -15.83 -20.78 -6.90
CA SER A 77 -15.77 -19.34 -6.71
C SER A 77 -15.77 -19.01 -5.22
N VAL A 78 -14.75 -18.29 -4.78
CA VAL A 78 -14.59 -17.91 -3.36
C VAL A 78 -14.69 -16.39 -3.24
N LEU A 79 -15.62 -15.91 -2.41
CA LEU A 79 -15.69 -14.52 -2.01
C LEU A 79 -14.91 -14.33 -0.72
N PHE A 80 -13.98 -13.39 -0.74
CA PHE A 80 -13.39 -12.84 0.47
C PHE A 80 -13.83 -11.38 0.60
N ALA A 81 -14.59 -11.10 1.66
CA ALA A 81 -15.13 -9.78 1.95
C ALA A 81 -14.71 -9.40 3.38
N THR A 82 -13.83 -8.41 3.51
CA THR A 82 -13.34 -7.95 4.81
C THR A 82 -13.27 -6.43 4.88
N CYS A 83 -13.62 -5.88 6.03
CA CYS A 83 -13.43 -4.46 6.36
C CYS A 83 -12.05 -4.21 7.01
N ARG A 84 -11.32 -5.28 7.34
CA ARG A 84 -10.04 -5.24 8.07
C ARG A 84 -9.04 -6.11 7.34
N THR A 85 -8.42 -5.56 6.30
CA THR A 85 -7.11 -6.02 5.89
C THR A 85 -6.08 -5.30 6.77
N GLY A 86 -5.30 -6.06 7.53
CA GLY A 86 -4.48 -5.52 8.61
C GLY A 86 -2.98 -5.71 8.39
N PRO A 87 -2.13 -4.90 9.06
CA PRO A 87 -0.68 -5.10 9.02
C PRO A 87 -0.25 -6.45 9.63
N TRP A 88 -1.13 -7.10 10.40
CA TRP A 88 -0.86 -8.31 11.18
C TRP A 88 -0.45 -9.52 10.34
N TYR A 89 -0.87 -9.58 9.07
CA TYR A 89 -0.54 -10.69 8.17
C TYR A 89 0.28 -10.25 6.95
N ALA A 90 0.77 -9.01 6.94
CA ALA A 90 1.59 -8.49 5.85
C ALA A 90 2.81 -9.39 5.59
N ASP A 91 3.52 -9.82 6.64
CA ASP A 91 4.70 -10.69 6.51
C ASP A 91 4.37 -12.10 6.02
N VAL A 92 3.16 -12.59 6.33
CA VAL A 92 2.69 -13.92 5.91
C VAL A 92 2.30 -13.89 4.43
N LEU A 93 1.62 -12.83 4.01
CA LEU A 93 1.04 -12.69 2.68
C LEU A 93 2.04 -12.15 1.65
N LEU A 94 2.89 -11.20 2.05
CA LEU A 94 3.89 -10.57 1.19
C LEU A 94 5.18 -11.39 1.20
N THR A 95 5.08 -12.64 0.77
CA THR A 95 6.24 -13.52 0.64
C THR A 95 7.32 -12.90 -0.25
N ASP A 96 8.58 -13.32 -0.12
CA ASP A 96 9.66 -12.84 -1.00
C ASP A 96 9.33 -13.10 -2.48
N GLU A 97 8.71 -14.25 -2.79
CA GLU A 97 8.27 -14.60 -4.13
C GLU A 97 7.18 -13.65 -4.64
N PHE A 98 6.16 -13.38 -3.83
CA PHE A 98 5.09 -12.44 -4.20
C PHE A 98 5.63 -11.03 -4.41
N ARG A 99 6.47 -10.54 -3.49
CA ARG A 99 7.12 -9.22 -3.61
C ARG A 99 8.01 -9.14 -4.84
N LYS A 100 8.73 -10.21 -5.19
CA LYS A 100 9.53 -10.29 -6.41
C LYS A 100 8.63 -10.17 -7.66
N LYS A 101 7.58 -10.98 -7.76
CA LYS A 101 6.61 -10.93 -8.88
C LYS A 101 5.98 -9.55 -9.02
N LEU A 102 5.57 -8.95 -7.91
CA LEU A 102 4.97 -7.62 -7.89
C LEU A 102 5.95 -6.53 -8.34
N ARG A 103 7.22 -6.59 -7.93
CA ARG A 103 8.27 -5.68 -8.43
C ARG A 103 8.54 -5.85 -9.92
N GLU A 104 8.56 -7.10 -10.40
CA GLU A 104 8.79 -7.42 -11.81
C GLU A 104 7.62 -6.97 -12.72
N SER A 105 6.38 -7.06 -12.22
CA SER A 105 5.19 -6.63 -12.95
C SER A 105 5.00 -5.10 -12.91
N SER A 106 5.40 -4.46 -11.82
CA SER A 106 5.12 -3.04 -11.59
C SER A 106 5.98 -2.09 -12.45
N PRO A 107 5.35 -1.17 -13.21
CA PRO A 107 6.00 0.00 -13.80
C PRO A 107 6.79 0.87 -12.82
N LEU A 108 6.46 0.89 -11.53
CA LEU A 108 7.10 1.76 -10.52
C LEU A 108 8.62 1.62 -10.49
N MET A 109 9.14 0.41 -10.71
CA MET A 109 10.59 0.14 -10.73
C MET A 109 11.33 0.73 -11.94
N ARG A 110 10.59 1.17 -12.97
CA ARG A 110 11.12 1.75 -14.21
C ARG A 110 10.78 3.22 -14.39
N GLN A 111 9.96 3.78 -13.51
CA GLN A 111 9.61 5.19 -13.54
C GLN A 111 10.81 6.06 -13.16
N LYS A 112 10.85 7.28 -13.68
CA LYS A 112 11.87 8.25 -13.29
C LYS A 112 11.62 8.66 -11.85
N VAL A 113 12.72 8.76 -11.10
CA VAL A 113 12.74 9.21 -9.71
C VAL A 113 13.65 10.43 -9.60
N PRO A 114 13.18 11.61 -10.07
CA PRO A 114 14.00 12.81 -10.21
C PRO A 114 14.69 13.22 -8.91
N HIS A 115 14.09 12.93 -7.75
CA HIS A 115 14.67 13.26 -6.46
C HIS A 115 15.85 12.35 -6.07
N PHE A 116 16.05 11.22 -6.76
CA PHE A 116 17.12 10.24 -6.48
C PHE A 116 18.22 10.19 -7.56
N GLU A 117 18.18 11.05 -8.60
CA GLU A 117 19.06 10.96 -9.78
C GLU A 117 20.57 10.94 -9.46
N GLY A 118 20.99 11.62 -8.38
CA GLY A 118 22.37 11.62 -7.91
C GLY A 118 22.72 10.40 -7.05
N ALA A 119 21.76 9.89 -6.30
CA ALA A 119 21.97 8.87 -5.28
C ALA A 119 21.94 7.43 -5.83
N LEU A 120 21.27 7.19 -6.96
CA LEU A 120 21.20 5.86 -7.59
C LEU A 120 22.43 5.49 -8.43
N LYS A 121 23.43 6.38 -8.53
CA LYS A 121 24.70 6.08 -9.21
C LYS A 121 25.57 5.12 -8.38
N GLU A 122 26.55 4.49 -9.02
CA GLU A 122 27.56 3.69 -8.31
C GLU A 122 28.37 4.60 -7.37
N GLY A 123 28.53 4.20 -6.10
CA GLY A 123 29.09 5.07 -5.05
C GLY A 123 28.15 6.20 -4.59
N GLY A 124 26.89 6.20 -5.03
CA GLY A 124 25.87 7.16 -4.61
C GLY A 124 25.39 6.95 -3.17
N LYS A 125 24.54 7.87 -2.70
CA LYS A 125 24.00 7.86 -1.33
C LYS A 125 23.00 6.72 -1.11
N ILE A 126 22.86 6.27 0.13
CA ILE A 126 21.73 5.44 0.55
C ILE A 126 20.47 6.30 0.45
N THR A 127 19.54 5.94 -0.43
CA THR A 127 18.25 6.63 -0.54
C THR A 127 17.24 6.05 0.42
N VAL A 128 16.58 6.92 1.16
CA VAL A 128 15.47 6.56 2.06
C VAL A 128 14.27 7.42 1.73
N ALA A 129 13.14 6.79 1.49
CA ALA A 129 11.84 7.44 1.33
C ALA A 129 10.95 7.10 2.53
N MET A 130 10.35 8.11 3.14
CA MET A 130 9.37 7.95 4.22
C MET A 130 8.07 8.62 3.78
N HIS A 131 6.99 7.85 3.76
CA HIS A 131 5.65 8.44 3.66
C HIS A 131 5.15 8.83 5.05
N VAL A 132 4.73 10.09 5.19
CA VAL A 132 4.08 10.60 6.40
C VAL A 132 2.62 10.86 6.06
N ARG A 133 1.72 10.03 6.60
CA ARG A 133 0.28 10.16 6.36
C ARG A 133 -0.30 11.32 7.18
N ARG A 134 -0.81 12.35 6.49
CA ARG A 134 -1.38 13.57 7.09
C ARG A 134 -2.71 13.97 6.45
N GLY A 135 -2.69 14.44 5.20
CA GLY A 135 -3.82 15.10 4.53
C GLY A 135 -5.18 14.40 4.62
N ASP A 136 -5.20 13.07 4.51
CA ASP A 136 -6.44 12.28 4.54
C ASP A 136 -6.96 12.01 5.97
N LEU A 137 -6.19 12.37 7.01
CA LEU A 137 -6.55 12.17 8.40
C LEU A 137 -7.33 13.38 8.94
N GLU A 138 -8.43 13.08 9.62
CA GLU A 138 -9.10 14.08 10.44
C GLU A 138 -8.23 14.49 11.65
N THR A 139 -8.34 15.75 12.06
CA THR A 139 -7.63 16.29 13.23
C THR A 139 -7.93 15.45 14.47
N GLY A 140 -6.88 14.96 15.15
CA GLY A 140 -7.02 14.11 16.33
C GLY A 140 -7.33 12.63 16.03
N SER A 141 -7.23 12.20 14.77
CA SER A 141 -7.38 10.80 14.39
C SER A 141 -6.42 9.90 15.18
N TRP A 142 -6.94 8.80 15.73
CA TRP A 142 -6.14 7.77 16.40
C TRP A 142 -5.14 7.08 15.45
N ARG A 143 -5.31 7.27 14.13
CA ARG A 143 -4.39 6.78 13.09
C ARG A 143 -3.21 7.72 12.85
N ALA A 144 -3.23 8.92 13.43
CA ALA A 144 -2.14 9.88 13.30
C ALA A 144 -0.93 9.42 14.12
N VAL A 145 0.18 9.17 13.44
CA VAL A 145 1.48 8.92 14.09
C VAL A 145 2.09 10.27 14.49
N PRO A 146 2.49 10.48 15.76
CA PRO A 146 3.16 11.69 16.19
C PRO A 146 4.48 11.92 15.44
N ASP A 147 4.80 13.18 15.13
CA ASP A 147 6.02 13.52 14.39
C ASP A 147 7.29 13.05 15.11
N GLU A 148 7.30 13.07 16.44
CA GLU A 148 8.43 12.59 17.25
C GLU A 148 8.78 11.13 16.96
N THR A 149 7.80 10.32 16.57
CA THR A 149 8.04 8.93 16.18
C THR A 149 8.82 8.86 14.87
N ASN A 150 8.43 9.65 13.87
CA ASN A 150 9.12 9.72 12.59
C ASN A 150 10.51 10.35 12.73
N TYR A 151 10.64 11.39 13.57
CA TYR A 151 11.92 12.03 13.88
C TYR A 151 12.94 11.03 14.45
N ARG A 152 12.53 10.18 15.40
CA ARG A 152 13.41 9.14 15.96
C ARG A 152 13.90 8.15 14.90
N ILE A 153 13.06 7.83 13.91
CA ILE A 153 13.44 6.96 12.79
C ILE A 153 14.50 7.65 11.93
N ILE A 154 14.25 8.91 11.55
CA ILE A 154 15.19 9.72 10.76
C ILE A 154 16.53 9.83 11.48
N ASP A 155 16.52 10.23 12.75
CA ASP A 155 17.74 10.44 13.54
C ASP A 155 18.52 9.13 13.70
N ARG A 156 17.84 7.98 13.88
CA ARG A 156 18.49 6.67 13.97
C ARG A 156 19.15 6.24 12.66
N ILE A 157 18.47 6.41 11.53
CA ILE A 157 19.02 6.07 10.21
C ILE A 157 20.23 6.96 9.90
N LYS A 158 20.12 8.27 10.12
CA LYS A 158 21.22 9.21 9.87
C LYS A 158 22.40 9.01 10.82
N SER A 159 22.18 8.45 12.00
CA SER A 159 23.26 8.08 12.94
C SER A 159 23.93 6.75 12.58
N ALA A 160 23.23 5.87 11.85
CA ALA A 160 23.74 4.56 11.45
C ALA A 160 24.53 4.61 10.12
N PHE A 161 24.32 5.64 9.31
CA PHE A 161 24.86 5.74 7.97
C PHE A 161 25.36 7.16 7.66
N ASP A 162 26.62 7.28 7.25
CA ASP A 162 27.27 8.57 7.00
C ASP A 162 26.87 9.23 5.67
N ASN A 163 26.24 8.50 4.74
CA ASN A 163 25.95 8.96 3.39
C ASN A 163 24.50 8.65 2.95
N VAL A 164 23.53 9.29 3.63
CA VAL A 164 22.09 9.10 3.38
C VAL A 164 21.49 10.29 2.63
N ASP A 165 20.62 10.00 1.66
CA ASP A 165 19.69 10.94 1.03
C ASP A 165 18.28 10.61 1.48
N PHE A 166 17.71 11.45 2.34
CA PHE A 166 16.45 11.16 3.02
C PHE A 166 15.34 12.07 2.50
N HIS A 167 14.24 11.45 2.06
CA HIS A 167 13.10 12.12 1.45
C HIS A 167 11.82 11.76 2.22
N VAL A 168 11.03 12.76 2.55
CA VAL A 168 9.71 12.64 3.18
C VAL A 168 8.66 13.04 2.16
N TYR A 169 7.64 12.19 1.99
CA TYR A 169 6.52 12.40 1.08
C TYR A 169 5.22 12.46 1.88
N SER A 170 4.40 13.47 1.64
CA SER A 170 3.11 13.65 2.33
C SER A 170 2.13 14.43 1.46
N SER A 171 0.85 14.38 1.80
CA SER A 171 -0.14 15.35 1.29
C SER A 171 -0.66 16.23 2.41
N THR A 172 -0.96 17.47 2.08
CA THR A 172 -1.62 18.44 2.96
C THR A 172 -3.15 18.38 2.87
N GLU A 173 -3.69 17.96 1.71
CA GLU A 173 -5.12 18.02 1.32
C GLU A 173 -5.81 19.36 1.66
N GLY A 174 -5.05 20.46 1.72
CA GLY A 174 -5.56 21.78 2.16
C GLY A 174 -6.01 21.84 3.63
N LYS A 175 -5.80 20.78 4.42
CA LYS A 175 -6.10 20.72 5.86
C LYS A 175 -4.88 21.05 6.71
N HIS A 176 -3.68 20.86 6.15
CA HIS A 176 -2.40 21.06 6.82
C HIS A 176 -1.57 22.13 6.13
N THR A 177 -0.66 22.73 6.89
CA THR A 177 0.25 23.77 6.40
C THR A 177 1.66 23.23 6.18
N GLU A 178 2.40 23.84 5.25
CA GLU A 178 3.76 23.44 4.94
C GLU A 178 4.71 23.51 6.15
N SER A 179 4.49 24.47 7.06
CA SER A 179 5.30 24.70 8.26
C SER A 179 5.19 23.57 9.28
N GLU A 180 4.11 22.78 9.26
CA GLU A 180 4.00 21.57 10.09
C GLU A 180 5.11 20.55 9.76
N PHE A 181 5.71 20.66 8.58
CA PHE A 181 6.79 19.77 8.14
C PHE A 181 8.19 20.34 8.41
N ASP A 182 8.33 21.51 9.03
CA ASP A 182 9.64 22.14 9.27
C ASP A 182 10.53 21.32 10.20
N GLY A 183 9.96 20.57 11.14
CA GLY A 183 10.74 19.66 11.98
C GLY A 183 11.44 18.55 11.19
N TYR A 184 10.91 18.15 10.03
CA TYR A 184 11.58 17.25 9.09
C TYR A 184 12.73 17.99 8.38
N ARG A 185 12.46 19.16 7.79
CA ARG A 185 13.47 19.98 7.10
C ARG A 185 14.66 20.32 8.00
N ASN A 186 14.39 20.67 9.27
CA ASN A 186 15.41 20.97 10.28
C ASN A 186 16.32 19.79 10.61
N ARG A 187 15.90 18.56 10.30
CA ARG A 187 16.74 17.35 10.39
C ARG A 187 17.53 17.08 9.12
N GLY A 188 17.52 18.00 8.15
CA GLY A 188 18.23 17.87 6.89
C GLY A 188 17.69 16.72 6.04
N VAL A 189 16.37 16.60 5.96
CA VAL A 189 15.67 15.72 5.01
C VAL A 189 14.91 16.57 3.99
N SER A 190 14.81 16.08 2.76
CA SER A 190 14.01 16.70 1.71
C SER A 190 12.54 16.40 1.95
N VAL A 191 11.66 17.40 1.88
CA VAL A 191 10.22 17.22 2.06
C VAL A 191 9.51 17.52 0.74
N HIS A 192 8.67 16.59 0.30
CA HIS A 192 7.86 16.67 -0.92
C HIS A 192 6.39 16.60 -0.48
N LEU A 193 5.63 17.65 -0.79
CA LEU A 193 4.23 17.76 -0.43
C LEU A 193 3.38 17.81 -1.68
N ASP A 194 2.24 17.12 -1.64
CA ASP A 194 1.20 17.19 -2.67
C ASP A 194 1.71 16.85 -4.09
N GLY A 195 2.64 15.88 -4.15
CA GLY A 195 3.14 15.30 -5.39
C GLY A 195 2.15 14.32 -6.03
N GLU A 196 2.47 13.88 -7.25
CA GLU A 196 1.73 12.81 -7.91
C GLU A 196 1.97 11.47 -7.19
N VAL A 197 0.90 10.79 -6.80
CA VAL A 197 0.96 9.57 -5.97
C VAL A 197 1.80 8.47 -6.62
N ASP A 198 1.72 8.30 -7.94
CA ASP A 198 2.51 7.31 -8.65
C ASP A 198 4.01 7.65 -8.67
N GLU A 199 4.38 8.93 -8.73
CA GLU A 199 5.77 9.38 -8.59
C GLU A 199 6.31 9.16 -7.16
N ASP A 200 5.52 9.48 -6.14
CA ASP A 200 5.87 9.21 -4.75
C ASP A 200 6.09 7.71 -4.52
N TRP A 201 5.19 6.88 -5.05
CA TRP A 201 5.31 5.41 -5.00
C TRP A 201 6.53 4.90 -5.76
N ALA A 202 6.91 5.50 -6.89
CA ALA A 202 8.12 5.14 -7.61
C ALA A 202 9.38 5.43 -6.79
N HIS A 203 9.47 6.59 -6.15
CA HIS A 203 10.59 6.92 -5.26
C HIS A 203 10.67 5.93 -4.09
N MET A 204 9.55 5.65 -3.44
CA MET A 204 9.53 4.65 -2.38
C MET A 204 9.95 3.26 -2.89
N ALA A 205 9.53 2.86 -4.09
CA ALA A 205 9.83 1.54 -4.67
C ALA A 205 11.31 1.33 -4.98
N GLN A 206 11.98 2.41 -5.38
CA GLN A 206 13.37 2.38 -5.82
C GLN A 206 14.37 2.79 -4.72
N ALA A 207 13.92 3.05 -3.48
CA ALA A 207 14.78 3.37 -2.35
C ALA A 207 15.66 2.17 -1.94
N ARG A 208 16.98 2.41 -1.80
CA ARG A 208 18.01 1.35 -1.66
C ARG A 208 18.06 0.67 -0.29
N ASP A 209 17.56 1.31 0.76
CA ASP A 209 17.47 0.69 2.09
C ASP A 209 16.04 0.72 2.62
N SER A 210 15.12 0.13 1.86
CA SER A 210 13.80 -0.23 2.38
C SER A 210 13.85 -1.48 3.28
N GLY A 211 14.89 -1.60 4.11
CA GLY A 211 14.95 -2.46 5.29
C GLY A 211 13.82 -2.17 6.30
N VAL A 212 13.03 -1.12 6.06
CA VAL A 212 11.66 -0.98 6.53
C VAL A 212 10.72 -1.21 5.34
N GLU A 213 10.33 -2.47 5.16
CA GLU A 213 9.11 -2.94 4.50
C GLU A 213 8.49 -1.98 3.46
N PHE A 214 9.07 -1.87 2.26
CA PHE A 214 8.47 -1.12 1.16
C PHE A 214 7.01 -1.53 0.88
N PHE A 215 6.69 -2.83 1.05
CA PHE A 215 5.30 -3.29 0.90
C PHE A 215 4.49 -3.21 2.20
N GLY A 216 5.10 -3.30 3.39
CA GLY A 216 4.38 -3.04 4.64
C GLY A 216 3.87 -1.60 4.70
N LEU A 217 4.62 -0.62 4.18
CA LEU A 217 4.21 0.78 4.15
C LEU A 217 3.17 1.07 3.04
N VAL A 218 3.35 0.56 1.81
CA VAL A 218 2.33 0.68 0.75
C VAL A 218 1.02 0.02 1.17
N PHE A 219 1.04 -1.14 1.82
CA PHE A 219 -0.18 -1.75 2.37
C PHE A 219 -0.71 -1.07 3.65
N ARG A 220 0.14 -0.43 4.47
CA ARG A 220 -0.30 0.48 5.56
C ARG A 220 -1.03 1.72 5.01
N VAL A 221 -0.62 2.22 3.85
CA VAL A 221 -1.29 3.32 3.13
C VAL A 221 -2.60 2.84 2.50
N LEU A 222 -2.60 1.65 1.88
CA LEU A 222 -3.78 1.03 1.27
C LEU A 222 -4.72 0.33 2.29
N GLY A 223 -4.62 0.68 3.57
CA GLY A 223 -5.59 0.31 4.61
C GLY A 223 -6.93 1.00 4.39
N PHE A 224 -7.63 0.60 3.32
CA PHE A 224 -9.00 0.95 2.99
C PHE A 224 -9.93 0.17 3.93
N GLY A 225 -10.23 0.79 5.07
CA GLY A 225 -11.36 0.38 5.88
C GLY A 225 -12.63 0.87 5.22
N HIS A 226 -13.26 0.06 4.38
CA HIS A 226 -14.61 0.32 3.90
C HIS A 226 -15.62 -0.46 4.74
N GLN A 227 -16.69 0.24 5.13
CA GLN A 227 -17.90 -0.40 5.66
C GLN A 227 -18.62 -1.07 4.50
N PHE A 228 -18.57 -2.40 4.46
CA PHE A 228 -19.45 -3.18 3.59
C PHE A 228 -20.83 -3.19 4.25
N ARG A 229 -21.81 -2.51 3.63
CA ARG A 229 -23.24 -2.71 3.94
C ARG A 229 -23.85 -3.53 2.81
N ASP A 230 -24.49 -4.63 3.18
CA ASP A 230 -25.40 -5.48 2.42
C ASP A 230 -25.30 -5.36 0.90
N PHE A 231 -24.27 -5.98 0.35
CA PHE A 231 -24.33 -6.43 -1.04
C PHE A 231 -25.28 -7.63 -1.03
N GLY A 232 -26.36 -7.61 -1.80
CA GLY A 232 -27.22 -8.76 -2.02
C GLY A 232 -26.46 -9.90 -2.70
N VAL A 233 -25.56 -10.53 -1.96
CA VAL A 233 -24.70 -11.63 -2.35
C VAL A 233 -25.28 -12.86 -1.67
N ASP A 234 -25.70 -13.82 -2.46
CA ASP A 234 -26.10 -15.12 -1.93
C ASP A 234 -24.88 -16.03 -1.90
N CYS A 235 -24.73 -16.72 -0.78
CA CYS A 235 -23.77 -17.81 -0.61
C CYS A 235 -24.57 -19.11 -0.59
N ALA A 236 -24.11 -20.08 -1.37
CA ALA A 236 -24.72 -21.41 -1.44
C ALA A 236 -24.48 -22.24 -0.16
#